data_AF-A0A2T6FFC1-F1
#
_entry.id   AF-A0A2T6FFC1-F1
#
_cell.length_a   1.000
_cell.length_b   1.000
_cell.length_c   1.000
_cell.angle_alpha   90.00
_cell.angle_beta   90.00
_cell.angle_gamma   90.00
#
_symmetry.space_group_name_H-M   'P 1'
#
loop_
_entity.id
_entity.type
_entity.pdbx_description
1 polymer ?
#
loop_
_entity_poly.entity_id
_entity_poly.type
_entity_poly.pdbx_seq_one_letter_code
_entity_poly.pdbx_strand_id
1 'polypeptide(L)'
;MNSPTKKPLNILDKAKEESMSDKDFEVFNRVERRMAAISKAKMNAFMMQFRTKAKTMNSAELLNEKHSSTRLGYLLRAAGHPRPAARWEAHHIISGQHSEAFQARLILAFEEIAIRIDDPDNGCWMPKTKADARSSIYPNAIGHNRIHRQLYYDWIFRKISGMETEGEVRAFLNTVRVQLLHGNIRPEMKLQQEIDEVEYLNWLKGNRKL
;
A
#
# COMPACT_ATOMS: atom_id res chain seq x y z
N MET A 1 -44.75 -21.63 -21.23
CA MET A 1 -44.25 -20.38 -20.64
C MET A 1 -42.92 -20.70 -19.98
N ASN A 2 -41.81 -20.29 -20.58
CA ASN A 2 -40.47 -20.52 -20.01
C ASN A 2 -40.23 -19.48 -18.91
N SER A 3 -40.28 -19.92 -17.65
CA SER A 3 -39.78 -19.11 -16.54
C SER A 3 -38.27 -18.90 -16.72
N PRO A 4 -37.78 -17.64 -16.72
CA PRO A 4 -36.35 -17.41 -16.83
C PRO A 4 -35.69 -17.92 -15.56
N THR A 5 -34.89 -18.97 -15.68
CA THR A 5 -34.00 -19.43 -14.62
C THR A 5 -33.11 -18.26 -14.22
N LYS A 6 -33.39 -17.64 -13.07
CA LYS A 6 -32.49 -16.65 -12.46
C LYS A 6 -31.14 -17.34 -12.27
N LYS A 7 -30.13 -16.91 -13.05
CA LYS A 7 -28.74 -17.28 -12.78
C LYS A 7 -28.48 -17.00 -11.30
N PRO A 8 -27.88 -17.92 -10.53
CA PRO A 8 -27.50 -17.63 -9.16
C PRO A 8 -26.60 -16.39 -9.20
N LEU A 9 -26.98 -15.32 -8.47
CA LEU A 9 -26.15 -14.15 -8.33
C LEU A 9 -24.82 -14.62 -7.73
N ASN A 10 -23.74 -14.49 -8.49
CA ASN A 10 -22.41 -14.76 -8.00
C ASN A 10 -22.15 -13.83 -6.82
N ILE A 11 -21.90 -14.41 -5.66
CA ILE A 11 -21.68 -13.67 -4.39
C ILE A 11 -20.58 -12.62 -4.56
N LEU A 12 -19.59 -12.88 -5.43
CA LEU A 12 -18.54 -11.93 -5.76
C LEU A 12 -19.04 -10.72 -6.54
N ASP A 13 -19.98 -10.92 -7.48
CA ASP A 13 -20.54 -9.84 -8.29
C ASP A 13 -21.43 -8.94 -7.43
N LYS A 14 -22.24 -9.54 -6.53
CA LYS A 14 -23.05 -8.79 -5.56
C LYS A 14 -22.20 -7.98 -4.58
N ALA A 15 -21.17 -8.58 -4.00
CA ALA A 15 -20.25 -7.88 -3.11
C ALA A 15 -19.50 -6.74 -3.83
N LYS A 16 -19.22 -6.91 -5.12
CA LYS A 16 -18.61 -5.87 -5.95
C LYS A 16 -19.56 -4.70 -6.21
N GLU A 17 -20.82 -4.98 -6.54
CA GLU A 17 -21.87 -3.96 -6.70
C GLU A 17 -22.10 -3.16 -5.41
N GLU A 18 -22.24 -3.83 -4.26
CA GLU A 18 -22.43 -3.17 -2.96
C GLU A 18 -21.23 -2.30 -2.57
N SER A 19 -20.00 -2.81 -2.78
CA SER A 19 -18.78 -2.03 -2.56
C SER A 19 -18.68 -0.79 -3.46
N MET A 20 -19.32 -0.80 -4.64
CA MET A 20 -19.37 0.35 -5.55
C MET A 20 -20.49 1.35 -5.18
N SER A 21 -21.41 0.99 -4.29
CA SER A 21 -22.48 1.88 -3.83
C SER A 21 -22.20 2.57 -2.49
N ASP A 22 -21.12 2.18 -1.81
CA ASP A 22 -20.72 2.74 -0.52
C ASP A 22 -20.10 4.14 -0.66
N LYS A 23 -20.25 4.96 0.39
CA LYS A 23 -19.66 6.30 0.55
C LYS A 23 -18.14 6.30 0.30
N ASP A 24 -17.44 5.22 0.69
CA ASP A 24 -16.01 5.05 0.41
C ASP A 24 -15.73 5.08 -1.10
N PHE A 25 -16.60 4.49 -1.92
CA PHE A 25 -16.47 4.48 -3.38
C PHE A 25 -16.79 5.83 -4.01
N GLU A 26 -17.79 6.56 -3.50
CA GLU A 26 -18.06 7.92 -3.94
C GLU A 26 -16.86 8.86 -3.67
N VAL A 27 -16.28 8.76 -2.47
CA VAL A 27 -15.07 9.50 -2.08
C VAL A 27 -13.91 9.11 -3.00
N PHE A 28 -13.70 7.82 -3.23
CA PHE A 28 -12.70 7.31 -4.15
C PHE A 28 -12.84 7.92 -5.55
N ASN A 29 -14.02 7.83 -6.16
CA ASN A 29 -14.26 8.39 -7.50
C ASN A 29 -14.06 9.91 -7.55
N ARG A 30 -14.44 10.64 -6.50
CA ARG A 30 -14.18 12.08 -6.42
C ARG A 30 -12.69 12.36 -6.34
N VAL A 31 -11.94 11.62 -5.53
CA VAL A 31 -10.49 11.75 -5.39
C VAL A 31 -9.80 11.39 -6.71
N GLU A 32 -10.08 10.23 -7.31
CA GLU A 32 -9.44 9.83 -8.57
C GLU A 32 -9.76 10.78 -9.73
N ARG A 33 -10.99 11.29 -9.82
CA ARG A 33 -11.33 12.35 -10.81
C ARG A 33 -10.50 13.62 -10.60
N ARG A 34 -10.35 14.06 -9.35
CA ARG A 34 -9.50 15.22 -9.03
C ARG A 34 -8.03 14.95 -9.38
N MET A 35 -7.53 13.74 -9.13
CA MET A 35 -6.17 13.36 -9.49
C MET A 35 -5.96 13.31 -11.00
N ALA A 36 -6.93 12.76 -11.75
CA ALA A 36 -6.90 12.74 -13.21
C ALA A 36 -6.96 14.15 -13.82
N ALA A 37 -7.66 15.09 -13.16
CA ALA A 37 -7.71 16.48 -13.57
C ALA A 37 -6.41 17.27 -13.29
N ILE A 38 -5.60 16.83 -12.32
CA ILE A 38 -4.26 17.38 -12.13
C ILE A 38 -3.40 16.87 -13.28
N SER A 39 -2.76 17.77 -14.03
CA SER A 39 -1.91 17.36 -15.14
C SER A 39 -0.77 16.45 -14.66
N LYS A 40 -0.54 15.34 -15.38
CA LYS A 40 0.57 14.42 -15.13
C LYS A 40 1.91 15.16 -15.01
N ALA A 41 2.09 16.22 -15.80
CA ALA A 41 3.25 17.11 -15.74
C ALA A 41 3.44 17.75 -14.35
N LYS A 42 2.37 18.26 -13.72
CA LYS A 42 2.45 18.87 -12.39
C LYS A 42 2.81 17.84 -11.30
N MET A 43 2.23 16.65 -11.37
CA MET A 43 2.56 15.56 -10.44
C MET A 43 4.02 15.11 -10.61
N ASN A 44 4.49 14.98 -11.85
CA ASN A 44 5.89 14.63 -12.14
C ASN A 44 6.87 15.71 -11.66
N ALA A 45 6.54 16.99 -11.87
CA ALA A 45 7.36 18.10 -11.38
C ALA A 45 7.46 18.09 -9.86
N PHE A 46 6.35 17.84 -9.16
CA PHE A 46 6.36 17.70 -7.70
C PHE A 46 7.23 16.52 -7.24
N MET A 47 7.09 15.35 -7.86
CA MET A 47 7.92 14.18 -7.56
C MET A 47 9.42 14.44 -7.83
N MET A 48 9.75 15.11 -8.93
CA MET A 48 11.11 15.48 -9.27
C MET A 48 11.68 16.45 -8.22
N GLN A 49 10.96 17.51 -7.86
CA GLN A 49 11.37 18.43 -6.80
C GLN A 49 11.53 17.71 -5.45
N PHE A 50 10.63 16.78 -5.14
CA PHE A 50 10.70 15.98 -3.92
C PHE A 50 12.01 15.17 -3.86
N ARG A 51 12.38 14.49 -4.95
CA ARG A 51 13.63 13.72 -5.05
C ARG A 51 14.87 14.61 -5.10
N THR A 52 14.86 15.70 -5.87
CA THR A 52 16.00 16.63 -5.93
C THR A 52 16.31 17.25 -4.57
N LYS A 53 15.30 17.57 -3.76
CA LYS A 53 15.50 18.09 -2.40
C LYS A 53 16.24 17.09 -1.49
N ALA A 54 16.13 15.79 -1.74
CA ALA A 54 16.86 14.79 -0.96
C ALA A 54 18.38 15.02 -1.03
N LYS A 55 18.90 15.46 -2.18
CA LYS A 55 20.34 15.71 -2.42
C LYS A 55 20.92 16.86 -1.60
N THR A 56 20.06 17.71 -1.05
CA THR A 56 20.47 18.85 -0.21
C THR A 56 20.14 18.63 1.25
N MET A 57 19.52 17.50 1.60
CA MET A 57 19.19 17.14 2.97
C MET A 57 20.33 16.33 3.57
N ASN A 58 20.72 16.64 4.80
CA ASN A 58 21.62 15.77 5.55
C ASN A 58 20.87 14.55 6.12
N SER A 59 21.61 13.56 6.61
CA SER A 59 21.03 12.32 7.14
C SER A 59 20.06 12.54 8.31
N ALA A 60 20.29 13.54 9.17
CA ALA A 60 19.38 13.84 10.26
C ALA A 60 18.05 14.44 9.74
N GLU A 61 18.09 15.27 8.70
CA GLU A 61 16.89 15.81 8.06
C GLU A 61 16.09 14.73 7.34
N LEU A 62 16.77 13.77 6.67
CA LEU A 62 16.12 12.63 6.03
C LEU A 62 15.50 11.69 7.05
N LEU A 63 16.23 11.35 8.12
CA LEU A 63 15.78 10.45 9.18
C LEU A 63 14.57 10.99 9.95
N ASN A 64 14.54 12.32 10.16
CA ASN A 64 13.46 13.00 10.90
C ASN A 64 12.41 13.63 9.98
N GLU A 65 12.45 13.33 8.67
CA GLU A 65 11.46 13.85 7.74
C GLU A 65 10.06 13.42 8.19
N LYS A 66 9.15 14.39 8.36
CA LYS A 66 7.73 14.08 8.62
C LYS A 66 7.17 13.29 7.46
N HIS A 67 6.61 12.11 7.69
CA HIS A 67 5.92 11.30 6.68
C HIS A 67 4.43 11.67 6.58
N SER A 68 3.81 11.33 5.45
CA SER A 68 2.38 11.53 5.22
C SER A 68 1.85 10.54 4.17
N SER A 69 0.95 9.64 4.59
CA SER A 69 0.29 8.70 3.65
C SER A 69 -0.47 9.43 2.54
N THR A 70 -0.99 10.65 2.81
CA THR A 70 -1.59 11.49 1.79
C THR A 70 -0.57 11.89 0.73
N ARG A 71 0.60 12.43 1.13
CA ARG A 71 1.67 12.82 0.21
C ARG A 71 2.24 11.60 -0.54
N LEU A 72 2.47 10.49 0.16
CA LEU A 72 2.85 9.23 -0.46
C LEU A 72 1.84 8.80 -1.54
N GLY A 73 0.54 8.90 -1.25
CA GLY A 73 -0.51 8.58 -2.23
C GLY A 73 -0.49 9.47 -3.47
N TYR A 74 -0.14 10.75 -3.35
CA TYR A 74 0.09 11.62 -4.51
C TYR A 74 1.31 11.17 -5.31
N LEU A 75 2.42 10.87 -4.63
CA LEU A 75 3.66 10.44 -5.26
C LEU A 75 3.56 9.07 -5.92
N LEU A 76 2.81 8.13 -5.35
CA LEU A 76 2.49 6.84 -5.97
C LEU A 76 1.75 7.03 -7.30
N ARG A 77 0.76 7.93 -7.35
CA ARG A 77 0.07 8.25 -8.61
C ARG A 77 1.00 8.91 -9.62
N ALA A 78 1.86 9.82 -9.18
CA ALA A 78 2.89 10.44 -10.03
C ALA A 78 3.85 9.39 -10.63
N ALA A 79 4.22 8.38 -9.84
CA ALA A 79 5.03 7.24 -10.26
C ALA A 79 4.30 6.21 -11.14
N GLY A 80 3.02 6.44 -11.46
CA GLY A 80 2.23 5.53 -12.31
C GLY A 80 1.58 4.36 -11.56
N HIS A 81 1.45 4.46 -10.23
CA HIS A 81 0.73 3.48 -9.41
C HIS A 81 -0.64 4.05 -8.98
N PRO A 82 -1.70 3.87 -9.77
CA PRO A 82 -3.05 4.30 -9.39
C PRO A 82 -3.56 3.51 -8.19
N ARG A 83 -4.45 4.12 -7.39
CA ARG A 83 -5.07 3.47 -6.25
C ARG A 83 -6.03 2.37 -6.75
N PRO A 84 -5.87 1.10 -6.35
CA PRO A 84 -6.61 -0.01 -6.97
C PRO A 84 -8.12 0.01 -6.71
N ALA A 85 -8.55 0.40 -5.51
CA ALA A 85 -9.98 0.53 -5.15
C ALA A 85 -10.18 1.44 -3.93
N ALA A 86 -11.45 1.66 -3.56
CA ALA A 86 -11.85 2.61 -2.53
C ALA A 86 -11.28 2.33 -1.13
N ARG A 87 -11.16 1.05 -0.75
CA ARG A 87 -10.69 0.60 0.58
C ARG A 87 -9.21 0.23 0.59
N TRP A 88 -8.41 0.98 -0.16
CA TRP A 88 -6.96 0.83 -0.25
C TRP A 88 -6.24 2.06 0.28
N GLU A 89 -5.14 1.93 1.00
CA GLU A 89 -4.43 3.03 1.63
C GLU A 89 -2.98 3.06 1.16
N ALA A 90 -2.40 4.26 1.10
CA ALA A 90 -0.97 4.39 0.83
C ALA A 90 -0.22 3.95 2.08
N HIS A 91 0.62 2.94 1.93
CA HIS A 91 1.38 2.30 2.99
C HIS A 91 2.87 2.45 2.72
N HIS A 92 3.60 2.81 3.77
CA HIS A 92 5.05 2.86 3.76
C HIS A 92 5.62 1.48 4.04
N ILE A 93 6.42 0.94 3.12
CA ILE A 93 7.11 -0.34 3.27
C ILE A 93 8.02 -0.28 4.51
N ILE A 94 8.89 0.73 4.59
CA ILE A 94 9.58 1.15 5.81
C ILE A 94 8.76 2.27 6.44
N SER A 95 8.15 1.98 7.59
CA SER A 95 7.28 2.94 8.29
C SER A 95 8.05 4.18 8.75
N GLY A 96 7.43 5.35 8.64
CA GLY A 96 7.91 6.61 9.21
C GLY A 96 7.79 6.72 10.73
N GLN A 97 6.96 5.89 11.37
CA GLN A 97 6.62 6.01 12.81
C GLN A 97 6.95 4.78 13.65
N HIS A 98 6.90 3.58 13.09
CA HIS A 98 7.10 2.36 13.87
C HIS A 98 8.53 2.31 14.45
N SER A 99 8.69 1.93 15.71
CA SER A 99 9.99 1.87 16.40
C SER A 99 10.96 0.90 15.73
N GLU A 100 10.47 -0.28 15.36
CA GLU A 100 11.21 -1.38 14.75
C GLU A 100 11.66 -1.05 13.31
N ALA A 101 11.02 -0.07 12.66
CA ALA A 101 11.46 0.45 11.37
C ALA A 101 12.64 1.44 11.49
N PHE A 102 13.05 1.85 12.69
CA PHE A 102 14.07 2.88 12.88
C PHE A 102 15.40 2.54 12.20
N GLN A 103 15.89 1.31 12.35
CA GLN A 103 17.15 0.89 11.73
C GLN A 103 17.08 0.93 10.20
N ALA A 104 15.93 0.56 9.63
CA ALA A 104 15.71 0.66 8.20
C ALA A 104 15.60 2.13 7.71
N ARG A 105 14.98 3.02 8.51
CA ARG A 105 14.95 4.46 8.23
C ARG A 105 16.35 5.08 8.24
N LEU A 106 17.24 4.62 9.12
CA LEU A 106 18.63 5.07 9.14
C LEU A 106 19.33 4.79 7.81
N ILE A 107 19.12 3.59 7.24
CA ILE A 107 19.69 3.21 5.94
C ILE A 107 19.14 4.10 4.82
N LEU A 108 17.82 4.36 4.81
CA LEU A 108 17.24 5.29 3.82
C LEU A 108 17.86 6.70 3.88
N ALA A 109 18.30 7.12 5.07
CA ALA A 109 18.83 8.44 5.34
C ALA A 109 20.36 8.57 5.13
N PHE A 110 21.08 7.48 4.87
CA PHE A 110 22.50 7.57 4.50
C PHE A 110 22.69 8.39 3.23
N GLU A 111 23.79 9.14 3.15
CA GLU A 111 24.06 10.10 2.07
C GLU A 111 24.10 9.42 0.70
N GLU A 112 24.61 8.19 0.65
CA GLU A 112 24.73 7.36 -0.55
C GLU A 112 23.38 6.77 -1.01
N ILE A 113 22.38 6.73 -0.11
CA ILE A 113 21.05 6.20 -0.37
C ILE A 113 20.05 7.33 -0.62
N ALA A 114 19.97 8.30 0.30
CA ALA A 114 19.15 9.51 0.24
C ALA A 114 17.70 9.30 -0.22
N ILE A 115 17.07 8.18 0.18
CA ILE A 115 15.67 7.89 -0.14
C ILE A 115 14.79 8.52 0.93
N ARG A 116 13.99 9.51 0.52
CA ARG A 116 13.05 10.20 1.40
C ARG A 116 11.92 9.28 1.85
N ILE A 117 11.39 9.52 3.06
CA ILE A 117 10.43 8.60 3.69
C ILE A 117 9.14 8.42 2.87
N ASP A 118 8.66 9.47 2.20
CA ASP A 118 7.47 9.44 1.35
C ASP A 118 7.81 9.19 -0.14
N ASP A 119 9.05 8.84 -0.49
CA ASP A 119 9.39 8.47 -1.85
C ASP A 119 8.49 7.30 -2.30
N PRO A 120 7.90 7.36 -3.50
CA PRO A 120 6.96 6.33 -3.94
C PRO A 120 7.60 4.94 -3.95
N ASP A 121 8.92 4.81 -4.11
CA ASP A 121 9.63 3.52 -4.02
C ASP A 121 9.55 2.88 -2.63
N ASN A 122 9.48 3.67 -1.56
CA ASN A 122 9.16 3.20 -0.20
C ASN A 122 7.65 3.00 0.02
N GLY A 123 6.82 3.09 -1.01
CA GLY A 123 5.37 3.04 -0.93
C GLY A 123 4.73 1.88 -1.69
N CYS A 124 3.59 1.45 -1.18
CA CYS A 124 2.65 0.60 -1.91
C CYS A 124 1.20 0.99 -1.58
N TRP A 125 0.26 0.56 -2.42
CA TRP A 125 -1.15 0.56 -2.03
C TRP A 125 -1.43 -0.75 -1.30
N MET A 126 -2.08 -0.68 -0.13
CA MET A 126 -2.54 -1.86 0.60
C MET A 126 -4.04 -1.79 0.86
N PRO A 127 -4.79 -2.88 0.66
CA PRO A 127 -6.18 -2.95 1.09
C PRO A 127 -6.25 -2.88 2.62
N LYS A 128 -7.29 -2.26 3.18
CA LYS A 128 -7.47 -2.19 4.64
C LYS A 128 -7.46 -3.59 5.27
N THR A 129 -8.19 -4.51 4.66
CA THR A 129 -8.28 -5.93 5.04
C THR A 129 -8.00 -6.84 3.84
N LYS A 130 -7.83 -8.15 4.10
CA LYS A 130 -7.71 -9.14 3.01
C LYS A 130 -8.98 -9.22 2.14
N ALA A 131 -10.16 -8.98 2.72
CA ALA A 131 -11.43 -9.01 1.98
C ALA A 131 -11.50 -7.87 0.94
N ASP A 132 -11.02 -6.68 1.31
CA ASP A 132 -10.99 -5.49 0.41
C ASP A 132 -10.07 -5.67 -0.81
N ALA A 133 -9.22 -6.70 -0.80
CA ALA A 133 -8.38 -7.05 -1.93
C ALA A 133 -9.13 -7.78 -3.05
N ARG A 134 -10.12 -8.61 -2.69
CA ARG A 134 -10.65 -9.69 -3.55
C ARG A 134 -11.25 -9.20 -4.86
N SER A 135 -11.85 -8.01 -4.86
CA SER A 135 -12.51 -7.42 -6.03
C SER A 135 -11.61 -6.55 -6.91
N SER A 136 -10.32 -6.40 -6.53
CA SER A 136 -9.36 -5.55 -7.25
C SER A 136 -8.47 -6.36 -8.22
N ILE A 137 -7.60 -5.67 -8.93
CA ILE A 137 -6.54 -6.27 -9.78
C ILE A 137 -5.46 -7.03 -8.97
N TYR A 138 -5.48 -6.93 -7.64
CA TYR A 138 -4.55 -7.57 -6.72
C TYR A 138 -5.33 -8.38 -5.66
N PRO A 139 -6.05 -9.45 -6.06
CA PRO A 139 -6.89 -10.24 -5.13
C PRO A 139 -6.06 -10.89 -4.02
N ASN A 140 -4.77 -11.11 -4.28
CA ASN A 140 -3.86 -11.75 -3.36
C ASN A 140 -3.13 -10.80 -2.41
N ALA A 141 -3.38 -9.48 -2.48
CA ALA A 141 -2.71 -8.51 -1.63
C ALA A 141 -2.88 -8.79 -0.13
N ILE A 142 -1.85 -8.43 0.63
CA ILE A 142 -1.85 -8.47 2.10
C ILE A 142 -2.66 -7.31 2.64
N GLY A 143 -3.54 -7.57 3.61
CA GLY A 143 -4.27 -6.52 4.33
C GLY A 143 -3.32 -5.67 5.18
N HIS A 144 -3.52 -4.35 5.17
CA HIS A 144 -2.76 -3.38 5.96
C HIS A 144 -2.74 -3.77 7.45
N ASN A 145 -3.85 -4.30 7.95
CA ASN A 145 -4.00 -4.78 9.33
C ASN A 145 -3.09 -5.97 9.73
N ARG A 146 -2.30 -6.54 8.80
CA ARG A 146 -1.54 -7.78 9.04
C ARG A 146 -0.02 -7.65 9.04
N ILE A 147 0.53 -6.48 8.70
CA ILE A 147 1.96 -6.37 8.33
C ILE A 147 2.83 -5.55 9.30
N HIS A 148 2.23 -4.69 10.13
CA HIS A 148 2.97 -3.83 11.07
C HIS A 148 3.48 -4.61 12.29
N ARG A 149 4.51 -5.44 12.11
CA ARG A 149 5.05 -6.31 13.15
C ARG A 149 6.57 -6.36 13.10
N GLN A 150 7.18 -6.71 14.24
CA GLN A 150 8.63 -6.82 14.39
C GLN A 150 9.27 -7.70 13.30
N LEU A 151 8.73 -8.89 13.04
CA LEU A 151 9.30 -9.82 12.05
C LEU A 151 9.34 -9.26 10.62
N TYR A 152 8.37 -8.42 10.24
CA TYR A 152 8.36 -7.74 8.94
C TYR A 152 9.47 -6.69 8.87
N TYR A 153 9.62 -5.85 9.90
CA TYR A 153 10.66 -4.83 9.92
C TYR A 153 12.07 -5.41 10.07
N ASP A 154 12.23 -6.45 10.87
CA ASP A 154 13.50 -7.18 11.00
C ASP A 154 13.90 -7.82 9.67
N TRP A 155 12.95 -8.31 8.88
CA TRP A 155 13.22 -8.85 7.57
C TRP A 155 13.66 -7.77 6.58
N ILE A 156 12.95 -6.65 6.55
CA ILE A 156 13.36 -5.50 5.72
C ILE A 156 14.77 -5.09 6.08
N PHE A 157 15.02 -4.79 7.37
CA PHE A 157 16.32 -4.33 7.84
C PHE A 157 17.44 -5.31 7.47
N ARG A 158 17.26 -6.60 7.75
CA ARG A 158 18.26 -7.64 7.41
C ARG A 158 18.53 -7.75 5.91
N LYS A 159 17.58 -7.38 5.06
CA LYS A 159 17.78 -7.38 3.60
C LYS A 159 18.51 -6.15 3.11
N ILE A 160 18.20 -4.98 3.65
CA ILE A 160 18.81 -3.72 3.19
C ILE A 160 20.13 -3.38 3.88
N SER A 161 20.48 -4.02 5.00
CA SER A 161 21.68 -3.69 5.79
C SER A 161 23.01 -3.90 5.06
N GLY A 162 23.02 -4.69 3.99
CA GLY A 162 24.21 -4.91 3.15
C GLY A 162 24.13 -4.25 1.77
N MET A 163 23.12 -3.40 1.53
CA MET A 163 23.00 -2.65 0.28
C MET A 163 23.75 -1.32 0.42
N GLU A 164 24.58 -1.00 -0.57
CA GLU A 164 25.49 0.16 -0.51
C GLU A 164 25.02 1.30 -1.42
N THR A 165 24.08 1.03 -2.32
CA THR A 165 23.63 1.99 -3.32
C THR A 165 22.14 2.28 -3.24
N GLU A 166 21.75 3.52 -3.58
CA GLU A 166 20.35 3.92 -3.77
C GLU A 166 19.58 2.94 -4.68
N GLY A 167 20.22 2.48 -5.76
CA GLY A 167 19.64 1.58 -6.74
C GLY A 167 19.24 0.21 -6.16
N GLU A 168 20.09 -0.38 -5.33
CA GLU A 168 19.82 -1.66 -4.67
C GLU A 168 18.64 -1.56 -3.71
N VAL A 169 18.62 -0.51 -2.89
CA VAL A 169 17.54 -0.29 -1.92
C VAL A 169 16.22 -0.06 -2.66
N ARG A 170 16.19 0.76 -3.71
CA ARG A 170 14.99 0.96 -4.54
C ARG A 170 14.51 -0.34 -5.20
N ALA A 171 15.43 -1.14 -5.75
CA ALA A 171 15.09 -2.43 -6.36
C ALA A 171 14.49 -3.40 -5.34
N PHE A 172 15.03 -3.42 -4.12
CA PHE A 172 14.48 -4.22 -3.03
C PHE A 172 13.10 -3.72 -2.60
N LEU A 173 12.91 -2.43 -2.37
CA LEU A 173 11.60 -1.88 -1.99
C LEU A 173 10.54 -2.17 -3.06
N ASN A 174 10.89 -2.09 -4.35
CA ASN A 174 9.99 -2.51 -5.42
C ASN A 174 9.66 -4.01 -5.37
N THR A 175 10.64 -4.86 -5.03
CA THR A 175 10.40 -6.29 -4.79
C THR A 175 9.42 -6.51 -3.64
N VAL A 176 9.59 -5.79 -2.52
CA VAL A 176 8.66 -5.85 -1.39
C VAL A 176 7.25 -5.39 -1.79
N ARG A 177 7.12 -4.29 -2.54
CA ARG A 177 5.83 -3.85 -3.09
C ARG A 177 5.13 -4.96 -3.86
N VAL A 178 5.83 -5.61 -4.80
CA VAL A 178 5.26 -6.72 -5.59
C VAL A 178 4.85 -7.88 -4.68
N GLN A 179 5.68 -8.25 -3.70
CA GLN A 179 5.33 -9.30 -2.75
C GLN A 179 4.11 -8.96 -1.90
N LEU A 180 3.96 -7.71 -1.45
CA LEU A 180 2.78 -7.25 -0.71
C LEU A 180 1.51 -7.28 -1.57
N LEU A 181 1.58 -6.83 -2.83
CA LEU A 181 0.46 -6.81 -3.76
C LEU A 181 0.01 -8.21 -4.20
N HIS A 182 0.95 -9.15 -4.30
CA HIS A 182 0.65 -10.53 -4.72
C HIS A 182 0.55 -11.52 -3.55
N GLY A 183 0.72 -11.06 -2.31
CA GLY A 183 0.62 -11.91 -1.12
C GLY A 183 1.84 -12.81 -0.87
N ASN A 184 2.95 -12.57 -1.58
CA ASN A 184 4.14 -13.43 -1.65
C ASN A 184 5.23 -13.07 -0.63
N ILE A 185 4.85 -12.65 0.57
CA ILE A 185 5.76 -12.59 1.72
C ILE A 185 5.60 -13.85 2.57
N ARG A 186 6.62 -14.16 3.36
CA ARG A 186 6.62 -15.38 4.19
C ARG A 186 5.50 -15.33 5.23
N PRO A 187 4.85 -16.48 5.54
CA PRO A 187 3.77 -16.54 6.51
C PRO A 187 4.10 -15.86 7.84
N GLU A 188 5.29 -16.11 8.40
CA GLU A 188 5.73 -15.61 9.69
C GLU A 188 5.82 -14.07 9.78
N MET A 189 5.86 -13.37 8.64
CA MET A 189 5.85 -11.90 8.60
C MET A 189 4.43 -11.33 8.65
N LYS A 190 3.42 -12.19 8.50
CA LYS A 190 1.99 -11.84 8.55
C LYS A 190 1.43 -12.31 9.88
N LEU A 191 0.37 -11.66 10.34
CA LEU A 191 -0.49 -12.26 11.35
C LEU A 191 -1.15 -13.53 10.79
N GLN A 192 -0.83 -14.71 11.35
CA GLN A 192 -1.40 -16.00 10.97
C GLN A 192 -2.77 -16.22 11.65
N GLN A 193 -3.83 -16.29 10.83
CA GLN A 193 -5.08 -17.05 11.03
C GLN A 193 -6.09 -16.73 12.15
N GLU A 194 -5.74 -16.29 13.36
CA GLU A 194 -6.80 -16.11 14.39
C GLU A 194 -7.82 -15.00 14.07
N ILE A 195 -7.42 -14.02 13.25
CA ILE A 195 -8.32 -12.97 12.77
C ILE A 195 -9.01 -13.36 11.45
N ASP A 196 -8.42 -14.22 10.61
CA ASP A 196 -9.01 -14.54 9.29
C ASP A 196 -10.34 -15.26 9.40
N GLU A 197 -10.45 -16.29 10.25
CA GLU A 197 -11.71 -17.01 10.46
C GLU A 197 -12.72 -16.12 11.18
N VAL A 198 -12.32 -15.38 12.22
CA VAL A 198 -13.22 -14.51 12.96
C VAL A 198 -13.70 -13.33 12.09
N GLU A 199 -12.83 -12.73 11.28
CA GLU A 199 -13.15 -11.64 10.34
C GLU A 199 -14.00 -12.16 9.18
N TYR A 200 -13.73 -13.37 8.66
CA TYR A 200 -14.58 -14.05 7.67
C TYR A 200 -15.95 -14.45 8.24
N LEU A 201 -15.99 -15.00 9.46
CA LEU A 201 -17.23 -15.37 10.15
C LEU A 201 -18.03 -14.12 10.55
N ASN A 202 -17.38 -13.03 10.93
CA ASN A 202 -18.03 -11.75 11.21
C ASN A 202 -18.54 -11.09 9.92
N TRP A 203 -17.78 -11.18 8.82
CA TRP A 203 -18.27 -10.81 7.49
C TRP A 203 -19.48 -11.66 7.09
N LEU A 204 -19.45 -12.98 7.27
CA LEU A 204 -20.59 -13.87 7.03
C LEU A 204 -21.79 -13.53 7.93
N LYS A 205 -21.57 -13.18 9.20
CA LYS A 205 -22.63 -12.79 10.15
C LYS A 205 -23.28 -11.45 9.76
N GLY A 206 -22.48 -10.47 9.34
CA GLY A 206 -22.95 -9.16 8.89
C GLY A 206 -23.63 -9.17 7.51
N ASN A 207 -23.27 -10.14 6.66
CA ASN A 207 -23.74 -10.24 5.28
C ASN A 207 -24.60 -11.50 5.03
N ARG A 208 -25.14 -12.10 6.10
CA ARG A 208 -25.85 -13.40 6.07
C ARG A 208 -27.22 -13.37 5.36
N LYS A 209 -27.65 -12.20 4.88
CA LYS A 209 -28.91 -12.02 4.13
C LYS A 209 -28.70 -11.77 2.64
N LEU A 210 -27.51 -12.05 2.11
CA LEU A 210 -27.21 -11.90 0.70
C LEU A 210 -27.49 -13.15 -0.12
#